data_AF-A0A349SPP3-F1
#
_entry.id   AF-A0A349SPP3-F1
#
_cell.length_a   1.000
_cell.length_b   1.000
_cell.length_c   1.000
_cell.angle_alpha   90.00
_cell.angle_beta   90.00
_cell.angle_gamma   90.00
#
_symmetry.space_group_name_H-M   'P 1'
#
loop_
_entity.id
_entity.type
_entity.pdbx_description
1 polymer ?
#
loop_
_entity_poly.entity_id
_entity_poly.type
_entity_poly.pdbx_seq_one_letter_code
_entity_poly.pdbx_strand_id
1 'polypeptide(L)'
;MDEARNIKTILYPLARDVRNLHTFVANINNILQAEPDRFALAAPPGLASLRNTLRSLAKSTKAMQEVNDIAIGESEVAEKLARRSMTLVLRPAAHLHDTARSLKAPIDRAYNQIARLNGYLNPLFVFTVSTSPVIELMARDLEKLDERLTLLKKAVVRLSDQELMSGLPIPVEEQLALYGPRLKVMESETSDIANTMSILMGKMNRLMELSARLEPLMRMAVAMDSAIDDLVPSMVVLKKLGKALTSVDVRYDAEGSITDKVDAALAQLDLPMDALIQLEFQLRREVETYIDPIIEPLQELTDHVKGGLPVTHELNGLESTLLAQHNRFNMVMKLSVSLFEGFDRLLQEYRLTSHVA
;
A
#
# COMPACT_ATOMS: atom_id res chain seq x y z
N MET A 1 50.50 -20.00 14.00
CA MET A 1 49.52 -19.32 14.89
C MET A 1 49.23 -17.99 14.21
N ASP A 2 48.03 -17.89 13.64
CA ASP A 2 47.54 -16.78 12.82
C ASP A 2 46.00 -16.69 13.00
N GLU A 3 45.50 -16.91 14.22
CA GLU A 3 44.06 -17.14 14.45
C GLU A 3 43.25 -15.85 14.34
N ALA A 4 43.78 -14.71 14.78
CA ALA A 4 43.11 -13.43 14.57
C ALA A 4 43.08 -13.07 13.07
N ARG A 5 44.15 -13.39 12.33
CA ARG A 5 44.19 -13.26 10.86
C ARG A 5 43.20 -14.20 10.17
N ASN A 6 43.07 -15.46 10.61
CA ASN A 6 42.09 -16.40 10.09
C ASN A 6 40.65 -15.91 10.32
N ILE A 7 40.36 -15.36 11.49
CA ILE A 7 39.04 -14.77 11.77
C ILE A 7 38.80 -13.55 10.87
N LYS A 8 39.80 -12.70 10.67
CA LYS A 8 39.71 -11.53 9.77
C LYS A 8 39.33 -11.92 8.34
N THR A 9 39.85 -13.03 7.81
CA THR A 9 39.51 -13.51 6.45
C THR A 9 38.07 -14.03 6.36
N ILE A 10 37.47 -14.50 7.45
CA ILE A 10 36.05 -14.92 7.52
C ILE A 10 35.11 -13.71 7.66
N LEU A 11 35.48 -12.73 8.49
CA LEU A 11 34.62 -11.56 8.77
C LEU A 11 34.41 -10.65 7.54
N TYR A 12 35.31 -10.68 6.57
CA TYR A 12 35.17 -9.83 5.37
C TYR A 12 34.06 -10.33 4.44
N PRO A 13 34.02 -11.60 3.99
CA PRO A 13 32.88 -12.20 3.30
C PRO A 13 31.57 -12.05 4.08
N LEU A 14 31.57 -12.37 5.39
CA LEU A 14 30.37 -12.26 6.21
C LEU A 14 29.79 -10.82 6.20
N ALA A 15 30.63 -9.79 6.31
CA ALA A 15 30.19 -8.39 6.22
C ALA A 15 29.56 -8.04 4.88
N ARG A 16 30.15 -8.55 3.80
CA ARG A 16 29.63 -8.33 2.44
C ARG A 16 28.25 -8.96 2.31
N ASP A 17 28.08 -10.17 2.81
CA ASP A 17 26.84 -10.92 2.65
C ASP A 17 25.71 -10.36 3.55
N VAL A 18 26.04 -9.88 4.77
CA VAL A 18 25.10 -9.09 5.60
C VAL A 18 24.66 -7.80 4.88
N ARG A 19 25.58 -7.07 4.25
CA ARG A 19 25.23 -5.87 3.46
C ARG A 19 24.35 -6.18 2.26
N ASN A 20 24.62 -7.29 1.57
CA ASN A 20 23.77 -7.75 0.47
C ASN A 20 22.36 -8.07 0.97
N LEU A 21 22.25 -8.80 2.09
CA LEU A 21 20.96 -9.08 2.74
C LEU A 21 20.21 -7.80 3.11
N HIS A 22 20.90 -6.83 3.72
CA HIS A 22 20.31 -5.53 4.05
C HIS A 22 19.73 -4.86 2.79
N THR A 23 20.48 -4.86 1.69
CA THR A 23 20.03 -4.31 0.40
C THR A 23 18.81 -5.06 -0.14
N PHE A 24 18.83 -6.40 -0.12
CA PHE A 24 17.70 -7.20 -0.62
C PHE A 24 16.44 -7.00 0.21
N VAL A 25 16.55 -7.02 1.55
CA VAL A 25 15.43 -6.80 2.46
C VAL A 25 14.86 -5.39 2.31
N ALA A 26 15.71 -4.36 2.20
CA ALA A 26 15.26 -2.99 1.96
C ALA A 26 14.50 -2.86 0.63
N ASN A 27 15.01 -3.47 -0.45
CA ASN A 27 14.33 -3.45 -1.74
C ASN A 27 12.97 -4.17 -1.70
N ILE A 28 12.90 -5.33 -1.04
CA ILE A 28 11.63 -6.04 -0.84
C ILE A 28 10.68 -5.16 -0.02
N ASN A 29 11.16 -4.50 1.03
CA ASN A 29 10.35 -3.60 1.84
C ASN A 29 9.77 -2.46 0.99
N ASN A 30 10.57 -1.85 0.12
CA ASN A 30 10.12 -0.81 -0.79
C ASN A 30 9.04 -1.32 -1.75
N ILE A 31 9.20 -2.53 -2.31
CA ILE A 31 8.17 -3.14 -3.16
C ILE A 31 6.84 -3.29 -2.40
N LEU A 32 6.90 -3.75 -1.15
CA LEU A 32 5.69 -3.97 -0.35
C LEU A 32 5.06 -2.66 0.16
N GLN A 33 5.88 -1.70 0.58
CA GLN A 33 5.46 -0.60 1.47
C GLN A 33 5.81 0.81 0.99
N ALA A 34 6.55 0.99 -0.12
CA ALA A 34 6.98 2.32 -0.55
C ALA A 34 5.79 3.30 -0.60
N GLU A 35 5.92 4.40 0.14
CA GLU A 35 4.97 5.49 0.06
C GLU A 35 5.12 6.19 -1.29
N PRO A 36 4.01 6.66 -1.88
CA PRO A 36 4.05 7.45 -3.10
C PRO A 36 4.67 8.81 -2.78
N ASP A 37 5.93 9.02 -3.15
CA ASP A 37 6.55 10.34 -3.03
C ASP A 37 5.84 11.32 -3.96
N ARG A 38 5.27 12.38 -3.38
CA ARG A 38 4.50 13.42 -4.11
C ARG A 38 5.29 14.13 -5.23
N PHE A 39 6.62 13.98 -5.26
CA PHE A 39 7.51 14.67 -6.20
C PHE A 39 8.43 13.73 -7.00
N ALA A 40 8.39 12.41 -6.78
CA ALA A 40 9.17 11.44 -7.56
C ALA A 40 8.30 10.86 -8.69
N LEU A 41 8.09 11.65 -9.75
CA LEU A 41 7.60 11.12 -11.02
C LEU A 41 8.51 9.94 -11.42
N ALA A 42 7.94 8.72 -11.46
CA ALA A 42 8.56 7.43 -11.82
C ALA A 42 9.07 6.52 -10.69
N ALA A 43 8.90 6.85 -9.41
CA ALA A 43 9.10 5.85 -8.35
C ALA A 43 7.84 4.95 -8.25
N PRO A 44 7.95 3.62 -8.47
CA PRO A 44 6.79 2.74 -8.39
C PRO A 44 6.25 2.72 -6.95
N PRO A 45 4.93 2.88 -6.75
CA PRO A 45 4.36 2.82 -5.41
C PRO A 45 4.46 1.41 -4.84
N GLY A 46 4.48 1.31 -3.51
CA GLY A 46 4.38 0.04 -2.80
C GLY A 46 3.01 -0.61 -3.00
N LEU A 47 2.96 -1.95 -2.96
CA LEU A 47 1.71 -2.71 -3.11
C LEU A 47 0.67 -2.34 -2.04
N ALA A 48 1.10 -1.97 -0.83
CA ALA A 48 0.22 -1.49 0.23
C ALA A 48 -0.46 -0.15 -0.13
N SER A 49 0.27 0.77 -0.78
CA SER A 49 -0.27 2.04 -1.25
C SER A 49 -1.31 1.84 -2.36
N LEU A 50 -1.03 0.92 -3.30
CA LEU A 50 -1.97 0.54 -4.35
C LEU A 50 -3.26 -0.06 -3.79
N ARG A 51 -3.17 -0.90 -2.75
CA ARG A 51 -4.34 -1.43 -2.04
C ARG A 51 -5.21 -0.32 -1.46
N ASN A 52 -4.59 0.65 -0.78
CA ASN A 52 -5.31 1.76 -0.16
C ASN A 52 -5.96 2.66 -1.23
N THR A 53 -5.23 2.93 -2.31
CA THR A 53 -5.70 3.67 -3.48
C THR A 53 -6.94 3.01 -4.09
N LEU A 54 -6.89 1.71 -4.35
CA LEU A 54 -8.00 0.98 -4.94
C LEU A 54 -9.22 0.93 -4.01
N ARG A 55 -8.99 0.87 -2.70
CA ARG A 55 -10.06 0.98 -1.69
C ARG A 55 -10.71 2.37 -1.72
N SER A 56 -9.92 3.44 -1.86
CA SER A 56 -10.45 4.81 -2.02
C SER A 56 -11.28 4.92 -3.29
N LEU A 57 -10.71 4.47 -4.42
CA LEU A 57 -11.38 4.49 -5.71
C LEU A 57 -12.70 3.70 -5.72
N ALA A 58 -12.74 2.53 -5.07
CA ALA A 58 -13.97 1.74 -4.92
C ALA A 58 -15.02 2.46 -4.05
N LYS A 59 -14.58 3.14 -2.99
CA LYS A 59 -15.47 3.94 -2.14
C LYS A 59 -16.05 5.13 -2.91
N SER A 60 -15.21 5.86 -3.64
CA SER A 60 -15.59 7.08 -4.34
C SER A 60 -16.49 6.79 -5.55
N THR A 61 -16.18 5.75 -6.33
CA THR A 61 -17.08 5.33 -7.43
C THR A 61 -18.41 4.76 -6.93
N LYS A 62 -18.42 4.07 -5.78
CA LYS A 62 -19.68 3.67 -5.14
C LYS A 62 -20.49 4.88 -4.66
N ALA A 63 -19.83 5.88 -4.06
CA ALA A 63 -20.51 7.12 -3.67
C ALA A 63 -21.10 7.83 -4.89
N MET A 64 -20.38 7.85 -6.03
CA MET A 64 -20.89 8.40 -7.29
C MET A 64 -22.14 7.67 -7.78
N GLN A 65 -22.12 6.33 -7.71
CA GLN A 65 -23.27 5.49 -8.05
C GLN A 65 -24.47 5.80 -7.16
N GLU A 66 -24.26 5.90 -5.85
CA GLU A 66 -25.31 6.26 -4.88
C GLU A 66 -25.88 7.66 -5.17
N VAL A 67 -25.04 8.67 -5.40
CA VAL A 67 -25.46 10.03 -5.75
C VAL A 67 -26.31 10.01 -7.02
N ASN A 68 -25.90 9.28 -8.05
CA ASN A 68 -26.63 9.18 -9.31
C ASN A 68 -27.97 8.44 -9.14
N ASP A 69 -28.02 7.38 -8.34
CA ASP A 69 -29.26 6.65 -8.05
C ASP A 69 -30.26 7.52 -7.27
N ILE A 70 -29.78 8.33 -6.32
CA ILE A 70 -30.59 9.32 -5.62
C ILE A 70 -31.06 10.41 -6.59
N ALA A 71 -30.19 10.89 -7.49
CA ALA A 71 -30.56 11.83 -8.55
C ALA A 71 -31.72 11.30 -9.39
N ILE A 72 -31.67 10.04 -9.84
CA ILE A 72 -32.75 9.40 -10.60
C ILE A 72 -34.04 9.36 -9.77
N GLY A 73 -33.99 8.86 -8.53
CA GLY A 73 -35.18 8.67 -7.70
C GLY A 73 -35.87 9.97 -7.30
N GLU A 74 -35.12 10.94 -6.80
CA GLU A 74 -35.68 12.20 -6.29
C GLU A 74 -36.15 13.12 -7.43
N SER A 75 -35.44 13.11 -8.57
CA SER A 75 -35.88 13.85 -9.77
C SER A 75 -37.15 13.26 -10.38
N GLU A 76 -37.37 11.94 -10.31
CA GLU A 76 -38.61 11.31 -10.80
C GLU A 76 -39.83 11.78 -10.00
N VAL A 77 -39.69 11.87 -8.66
CA VAL A 77 -40.74 12.39 -7.77
C VAL A 77 -41.03 13.87 -8.10
N ALA A 78 -39.97 14.67 -8.26
CA ALA A 78 -40.10 16.08 -8.62
C ALA A 78 -40.74 16.28 -10.00
N GLU A 79 -40.39 15.46 -10.99
CA GLU A 79 -40.97 15.48 -12.33
C GLU A 79 -42.47 15.13 -12.31
N LYS A 80 -42.87 14.08 -11.58
CA LYS A 80 -44.29 13.70 -11.41
C LYS A 80 -45.11 14.83 -10.80
N LEU A 81 -44.56 15.50 -9.78
CA LEU A 81 -45.21 16.64 -9.15
C LEU A 81 -45.23 17.88 -10.04
N ALA A 82 -44.18 18.14 -10.83
CA ALA A 82 -44.15 19.23 -11.80
C ALA A 82 -45.28 19.11 -12.83
N ARG A 83 -45.51 17.89 -13.35
CA ARG A 83 -46.58 17.61 -14.32
C ARG A 83 -47.99 17.82 -13.73
N ARG A 84 -48.16 17.60 -12.42
CA ARG A 84 -49.45 17.74 -11.72
C ARG A 84 -49.72 19.15 -11.19
N SER A 85 -48.69 19.87 -10.76
CA SER A 85 -48.79 21.21 -10.13
C SER A 85 -48.66 22.38 -11.10
N MET A 86 -48.16 22.14 -12.32
CA MET A 86 -47.80 23.17 -13.31
C MET A 86 -46.77 24.20 -12.81
N THR A 87 -46.11 23.98 -11.67
CA THR A 87 -45.10 24.88 -11.11
C THR A 87 -43.84 24.93 -11.99
N LEU A 88 -43.37 26.14 -12.32
CA LEU A 88 -42.18 26.35 -13.17
C LEU A 88 -40.88 25.91 -12.50
N VAL A 89 -40.81 26.00 -11.16
CA VAL A 89 -39.62 25.70 -10.34
C VAL A 89 -39.18 24.24 -10.44
N LEU A 90 -40.11 23.30 -10.62
CA LEU A 90 -39.81 21.86 -10.72
C LEU A 90 -39.59 21.37 -12.16
N ARG A 91 -39.78 22.22 -13.18
CA ARG A 91 -39.54 21.83 -14.58
C ARG A 91 -38.13 21.30 -14.86
N PRO A 92 -37.05 21.84 -14.24
CA PRO A 92 -35.70 21.29 -14.41
C PRO A 92 -35.53 19.86 -13.90
N ALA A 93 -36.46 19.31 -13.10
CA ALA A 93 -36.39 17.94 -12.62
C ALA A 93 -36.38 16.90 -13.74
N ALA A 94 -37.11 17.15 -14.84
CA ALA A 94 -37.11 16.25 -15.99
C ALA A 94 -35.72 16.17 -16.66
N HIS A 95 -35.05 17.33 -16.80
CA HIS A 95 -33.69 17.39 -17.36
C HIS A 95 -32.68 16.71 -16.44
N LEU A 96 -32.74 16.95 -15.14
CA LEU A 96 -31.92 16.24 -14.16
C LEU A 96 -32.17 14.72 -14.19
N HIS A 97 -33.42 14.28 -14.33
CA HIS A 97 -33.78 12.86 -14.41
C HIS A 97 -33.18 12.19 -15.65
N ASP A 98 -33.37 12.80 -16.82
CA ASP A 98 -32.83 12.30 -18.08
C ASP A 98 -31.30 12.27 -18.07
N THR A 99 -30.66 13.35 -17.58
CA THR A 99 -29.22 13.42 -17.42
C THR A 99 -28.73 12.31 -16.48
N ALA A 100 -29.27 12.17 -15.27
CA ALA A 100 -28.84 11.13 -14.32
C ALA A 100 -29.02 9.70 -14.87
N ARG A 101 -30.09 9.43 -15.64
CA ARG A 101 -30.26 8.14 -16.32
C ARG A 101 -29.21 7.90 -17.39
N SER A 102 -28.85 8.93 -18.16
CA SER A 102 -27.81 8.81 -19.19
C SER A 102 -26.42 8.52 -18.59
N LEU A 103 -26.12 9.10 -17.42
CA LEU A 103 -24.83 8.93 -16.73
C LEU A 103 -24.72 7.62 -15.95
N LYS A 104 -25.83 6.88 -15.78
CA LYS A 104 -25.83 5.61 -15.01
C LYS A 104 -24.90 4.57 -15.63
N ALA A 105 -24.97 4.38 -16.94
CA ALA A 105 -24.15 3.38 -17.64
C ALA A 105 -22.64 3.58 -17.49
N PRO A 106 -22.06 4.79 -17.71
CA PRO A 106 -20.63 5.00 -17.51
C PRO A 106 -20.19 4.85 -16.04
N ILE A 107 -20.99 5.33 -15.08
CA ILE A 107 -20.70 5.17 -13.64
C ILE A 107 -20.70 3.69 -13.23
N ASP A 108 -21.74 2.94 -13.61
CA ASP A 108 -21.84 1.51 -13.32
C ASP A 108 -20.69 0.73 -13.98
N ARG A 109 -20.27 1.14 -15.19
CA ARG A 109 -19.12 0.52 -15.89
C ARG A 109 -17.82 0.74 -15.12
N ALA A 110 -17.52 1.97 -14.70
CA ALA A 110 -16.33 2.28 -13.93
C ALA A 110 -16.29 1.52 -12.59
N TYR A 111 -17.40 1.53 -11.84
CA TYR A 111 -17.53 0.80 -10.59
C TYR A 111 -17.28 -0.71 -10.75
N ASN A 112 -17.89 -1.33 -11.78
CA ASN A 112 -17.70 -2.74 -12.07
C ASN A 112 -16.27 -3.09 -12.49
N GLN A 113 -15.59 -2.22 -13.24
CA GLN A 113 -14.18 -2.41 -13.60
C GLN A 113 -13.28 -2.36 -12.36
N ILE A 114 -13.50 -1.39 -11.47
CA ILE A 114 -12.76 -1.28 -10.20
C ILE A 114 -12.98 -2.51 -9.32
N ALA A 115 -14.23 -3.00 -9.23
CA ALA A 115 -14.55 -4.20 -8.48
C ALA A 115 -13.83 -5.44 -9.03
N ARG A 116 -13.76 -5.59 -10.36
CA ARG A 116 -13.00 -6.68 -11.02
C ARG A 116 -11.52 -6.56 -10.75
N LEU A 117 -10.96 -5.37 -10.91
CA LEU A 117 -9.54 -5.09 -10.66
C LEU A 117 -9.17 -5.41 -9.20
N ASN A 118 -10.03 -5.05 -8.24
CA ASN A 118 -9.85 -5.41 -6.83
C ASN A 118 -9.91 -6.92 -6.62
N GLY A 119 -10.84 -7.62 -7.27
CA GLY A 119 -10.90 -9.08 -7.24
C GLY A 119 -9.63 -9.74 -7.76
N TYR A 120 -9.06 -9.23 -8.85
CA TYR A 120 -7.81 -9.75 -9.42
C TYR A 120 -6.60 -9.46 -8.54
N LEU A 121 -6.48 -8.25 -7.97
CA LEU A 121 -5.35 -7.85 -7.13
C LEU A 121 -5.42 -8.39 -5.69
N ASN A 122 -6.56 -8.94 -5.26
CA ASN A 122 -6.73 -9.39 -3.88
C ASN A 122 -5.67 -10.40 -3.39
N PRO A 123 -5.27 -11.45 -4.17
CA PRO A 123 -4.21 -12.36 -3.74
C PRO A 123 -2.87 -11.66 -3.49
N LEU A 124 -2.51 -10.68 -4.32
CA LEU A 124 -1.31 -9.85 -4.16
C LEU A 124 -1.35 -9.04 -2.85
N PHE A 125 -2.52 -8.50 -2.51
CA PHE A 125 -2.71 -7.76 -1.26
C PHE A 125 -2.67 -8.65 -0.03
N VAL A 126 -3.24 -9.87 -0.10
CA VAL A 126 -3.11 -10.87 0.97
C VAL A 126 -1.64 -11.22 1.20
N PHE A 127 -0.91 -11.50 0.13
CA PHE A 127 0.54 -11.73 0.18
C PHE A 127 1.31 -10.55 0.79
N THR A 128 0.96 -9.31 0.42
CA THR A 128 1.62 -8.11 0.96
C THR A 128 1.42 -7.99 2.47
N VAL A 129 0.22 -8.30 2.97
CA VAL A 129 -0.10 -8.28 4.40
C VAL A 129 0.60 -9.39 5.16
N SER A 130 0.72 -10.60 4.59
CA SER A 130 1.38 -11.73 5.26
C SER A 130 2.90 -11.53 5.35
N THR A 131 3.52 -10.96 4.31
CA THR A 131 4.99 -10.85 4.21
C THR A 131 5.57 -9.58 4.82
N SER A 132 4.82 -8.48 4.86
CA SER A 132 5.30 -7.18 5.38
C SER A 132 5.91 -7.26 6.78
N PRO A 133 5.25 -7.86 7.80
CA PRO A 133 5.82 -7.92 9.15
C PRO A 133 7.14 -8.70 9.21
N VAL A 134 7.29 -9.72 8.38
CA VAL A 134 8.50 -10.56 8.32
C VAL A 134 9.68 -9.74 7.80
N ILE A 135 9.46 -8.96 6.74
CA ILE A 135 10.49 -8.09 6.15
C ILE A 135 10.90 -6.98 7.10
N GLU A 136 9.95 -6.33 7.78
CA GLU A 136 10.24 -5.30 8.78
C GLU A 136 11.09 -5.84 9.93
N LEU A 137 10.77 -7.04 10.43
CA LEU A 137 11.57 -7.70 11.47
C LEU A 137 12.98 -8.01 10.98
N MET A 138 13.10 -8.59 9.79
CA MET A 138 14.41 -8.88 9.19
C MET A 138 15.25 -7.62 8.99
N ALA A 139 14.66 -6.51 8.55
CA ALA A 139 15.36 -5.25 8.35
C ALA A 139 15.99 -4.75 9.67
N ARG A 140 15.19 -4.73 10.75
CA ARG A 140 15.64 -4.31 12.09
C ARG A 140 16.76 -5.21 12.63
N ASP A 141 16.64 -6.52 12.45
CA ASP A 141 17.63 -7.46 12.97
C ASP A 141 18.92 -7.48 12.15
N LEU A 142 18.84 -7.23 10.83
CA LEU A 142 20.01 -7.02 9.97
C LEU A 142 20.79 -5.76 10.34
N GLU A 143 20.10 -4.66 10.64
CA GLU A 143 20.74 -3.42 11.08
C GLU A 143 21.56 -3.64 12.36
N LYS A 144 20.96 -4.28 13.38
CA LYS A 144 21.68 -4.66 14.61
C LYS A 144 22.86 -5.57 14.35
N LEU A 145 22.71 -6.52 13.42
CA LEU A 145 23.78 -7.44 13.07
C LEU A 145 24.95 -6.71 12.40
N ASP A 146 24.67 -5.81 11.46
CA ASP A 146 25.68 -5.03 10.73
C ASP A 146 26.47 -4.11 11.68
N GLU A 147 25.78 -3.45 12.62
CA GLU A 147 26.41 -2.65 13.68
C GLU A 147 27.38 -3.48 14.52
N ARG A 148 26.90 -4.63 15.05
CA ARG A 148 27.72 -5.51 15.88
C ARG A 148 28.91 -6.09 15.11
N LEU A 149 28.70 -6.47 13.86
CA LEU A 149 29.74 -7.02 13.00
C LEU A 149 30.81 -5.97 12.66
N THR A 150 30.39 -4.71 12.48
CA THR A 150 31.32 -3.58 12.28
C THR A 150 32.21 -3.37 13.50
N LEU A 151 31.66 -3.47 14.72
CA LEU A 151 32.44 -3.40 15.96
C LEU A 151 33.42 -4.58 16.09
N LEU A 152 32.96 -5.80 15.84
CA LEU A 152 33.80 -7.00 15.90
C LEU A 152 34.96 -6.92 14.90
N LYS A 153 34.70 -6.48 13.66
CA LYS A 153 35.75 -6.28 12.66
C LYS A 153 36.84 -5.33 13.12
N LYS A 154 36.46 -4.19 13.72
CA LYS A 154 37.44 -3.24 14.28
C LYS A 154 38.28 -3.88 15.38
N ALA A 155 37.67 -4.70 16.24
CA ALA A 155 38.36 -5.38 17.32
C ALA A 155 39.33 -6.46 16.81
N VAL A 156 38.89 -7.30 15.87
CA VAL A 156 39.73 -8.35 15.28
C VAL A 156 40.88 -7.77 14.46
N VAL A 157 40.68 -6.63 13.78
CA VAL A 157 41.80 -5.94 13.11
C VAL A 157 42.88 -5.56 14.11
N ARG A 158 42.50 -4.99 15.27
CA ARG A 158 43.48 -4.65 16.33
C ARG A 158 44.18 -5.88 16.89
N LEU A 159 43.44 -6.96 17.15
CA LEU A 159 44.03 -8.23 17.60
C LEU A 159 45.00 -8.81 16.56
N SER A 160 44.64 -8.76 15.29
CA SER A 160 45.50 -9.22 14.19
C SER A 160 46.76 -8.37 14.02
N ASP A 161 46.67 -7.06 14.19
CA ASP A 161 47.84 -6.17 14.13
C ASP A 161 48.79 -6.48 15.31
N GLN A 162 48.22 -6.77 16.49
CA GLN A 162 49.00 -7.11 17.66
C GLN A 162 49.62 -8.52 17.62
N GLU A 163 48.90 -9.50 17.06
CA GLU A 163 49.42 -10.84 16.76
C GLU A 163 50.70 -10.75 15.92
N LEU A 164 50.74 -9.83 14.95
CA LEU A 164 51.91 -9.57 14.10
C LEU A 164 53.05 -8.85 14.84
N MET A 165 52.74 -7.95 15.76
CA MET A 165 53.75 -7.14 16.44
C MET A 165 54.40 -7.84 17.64
N SER A 166 53.59 -8.48 18.48
CA SER A 166 54.02 -9.01 19.78
C SER A 166 53.56 -10.44 20.06
N GLY A 167 52.78 -11.04 19.16
CA GLY A 167 52.04 -12.27 19.44
C GLY A 167 50.83 -12.03 20.34
N LEU A 168 49.94 -13.03 20.42
CA LEU A 168 48.80 -13.05 21.32
C LEU A 168 49.07 -13.98 22.51
N PRO A 169 48.48 -13.72 23.70
CA PRO A 169 48.53 -14.66 24.81
C PRO A 169 47.90 -16.01 24.42
N ILE A 170 48.52 -17.13 24.82
CA ILE A 170 48.05 -18.49 24.52
C ILE A 170 46.55 -18.69 24.85
N PRO A 171 46.01 -18.25 26.02
CA PRO A 171 44.59 -18.42 26.31
C PRO A 171 43.66 -17.69 25.33
N VAL A 172 44.11 -16.55 24.80
CA VAL A 172 43.37 -15.77 23.81
C VAL A 172 43.38 -16.49 22.46
N GLU A 173 44.53 -17.01 22.03
CA GLU A 173 44.64 -17.80 20.80
C GLU A 173 43.76 -19.07 20.85
N GLU A 174 43.77 -19.79 21.97
CA GLU A 174 42.93 -20.98 22.17
C GLU A 174 41.43 -20.65 22.06
N GLN A 175 41.00 -19.54 22.65
CA GLN A 175 39.60 -19.10 22.53
C GLN A 175 39.26 -18.64 21.11
N LEU A 176 40.17 -17.92 20.42
CA LEU A 176 39.98 -17.53 19.02
C LEU A 176 39.85 -18.76 18.11
N ALA A 177 40.66 -19.81 18.35
CA ALA A 177 40.56 -21.08 17.62
C ALA A 177 39.20 -21.78 17.81
N LEU A 178 38.53 -21.58 18.96
CA LEU A 178 37.16 -22.07 19.17
C LEU A 178 36.10 -21.24 18.44
N TYR A 179 36.30 -19.93 18.31
CA TYR A 179 35.36 -19.02 17.65
C TYR A 179 35.46 -19.05 16.12
N GLY A 180 36.66 -19.28 15.56
CA GLY A 180 36.88 -19.34 14.11
C GLY A 180 35.92 -20.28 13.37
N PRO A 181 35.80 -21.57 13.75
CA PRO A 181 34.88 -22.51 13.13
C PRO A 181 33.42 -22.07 13.20
N ARG A 182 32.99 -21.47 14.33
CA ARG A 182 31.62 -20.98 14.52
C ARG A 182 31.31 -19.77 13.65
N LEU A 183 32.26 -18.84 13.51
CA LEU A 183 32.14 -17.73 12.56
C LEU A 183 32.09 -18.22 11.11
N LYS A 184 32.82 -19.29 10.79
CA LYS A 184 32.76 -19.90 9.45
C LYS A 184 31.39 -20.52 9.16
N VAL A 185 30.77 -21.19 10.14
CA VAL A 185 29.39 -21.68 10.01
C VAL A 185 28.43 -20.51 9.80
N MET A 186 28.58 -19.43 10.59
CA MET A 186 27.77 -18.23 10.45
C MET A 186 27.92 -17.58 9.06
N GLU A 187 29.14 -17.51 8.53
CA GLU A 187 29.44 -16.99 7.19
C GLU A 187 28.79 -17.84 6.10
N SER A 188 28.95 -19.17 6.15
CA SER A 188 28.31 -20.09 5.20
C SER A 188 26.79 -19.95 5.20
N GLU A 189 26.15 -19.96 6.37
CA GLU A 189 24.69 -19.81 6.46
C GLU A 189 24.22 -18.45 5.96
N THR A 190 24.94 -17.37 6.31
CA THR A 190 24.60 -16.02 5.85
C THR A 190 24.72 -15.89 4.34
N SER A 191 25.77 -16.48 3.75
CA SER A 191 25.99 -16.53 2.31
C SER A 191 24.86 -17.28 1.59
N ASP A 192 24.45 -18.44 2.11
CA ASP A 192 23.35 -19.22 1.54
C ASP A 192 22.00 -18.49 1.62
N ILE A 193 21.73 -17.80 2.74
CA ILE A 193 20.55 -16.95 2.87
C ILE A 193 20.63 -15.80 1.87
N ALA A 194 21.78 -15.13 1.73
CA ALA A 194 21.97 -14.03 0.78
C ALA A 194 21.73 -14.47 -0.67
N ASN A 195 22.24 -15.65 -1.07
CA ASN A 195 22.01 -16.22 -2.38
C ASN A 195 20.52 -16.50 -2.64
N THR A 196 19.83 -17.06 -1.65
CA THR A 196 18.39 -17.36 -1.78
C THR A 196 17.55 -16.08 -1.81
N MET A 197 17.90 -15.08 -0.99
CA MET A 197 17.25 -13.78 -0.97
C MET A 197 17.48 -12.99 -2.26
N SER A 198 18.64 -13.13 -2.92
CA SER A 198 18.89 -12.56 -4.25
C SER A 198 17.94 -13.13 -5.30
N ILE A 199 17.72 -14.46 -5.31
CA ILE A 199 16.76 -15.11 -6.21
C ILE A 199 15.33 -14.64 -5.90
N LEU A 200 14.99 -14.53 -4.61
CA LEU A 200 13.67 -14.04 -4.18
C LEU A 200 13.46 -12.58 -4.61
N MET A 201 14.46 -11.72 -4.47
CA MET A 201 14.44 -10.33 -4.94
C MET A 201 14.20 -10.26 -6.46
N GLY A 202 14.88 -11.12 -7.24
CA GLY A 202 14.64 -11.23 -8.68
C GLY A 202 13.18 -11.57 -9.03
N LYS A 203 12.51 -12.39 -8.23
CA LYS A 203 11.08 -12.69 -8.40
C LYS A 203 10.19 -11.52 -7.94
N MET A 204 10.55 -10.85 -6.84
CA MET A 204 9.83 -9.69 -6.30
C MET A 204 9.87 -8.49 -7.26
N ASN A 205 10.92 -8.34 -8.08
CA ASN A 205 11.00 -7.27 -9.08
C ASN A 205 9.84 -7.30 -10.09
N ARG A 206 9.26 -8.48 -10.37
CA ARG A 206 8.03 -8.57 -11.19
C ARG A 206 6.84 -7.86 -10.54
N LEU A 207 6.75 -7.89 -9.21
CA LEU A 207 5.72 -7.17 -8.46
C LEU A 207 5.97 -5.66 -8.50
N MET A 208 7.23 -5.23 -8.54
CA MET A 208 7.59 -3.83 -8.73
C MET A 208 7.21 -3.32 -10.13
N GLU A 209 7.43 -4.12 -11.17
CA GLU A 209 6.98 -3.78 -12.53
C GLU A 209 5.45 -3.67 -12.60
N LEU A 210 4.75 -4.57 -11.93
CA LEU A 210 3.29 -4.50 -11.80
C LEU A 210 2.86 -3.24 -11.04
N SER A 211 3.55 -2.87 -9.96
CA SER A 211 3.20 -1.69 -9.20
C SER A 211 3.45 -0.39 -9.98
N ALA A 212 4.54 -0.32 -10.75
CA ALA A 212 4.82 0.79 -11.67
C ALA A 212 3.67 1.00 -12.67
N ARG A 213 3.13 -0.09 -13.23
CA ARG A 213 2.02 -0.04 -14.19
C ARG A 213 0.69 0.36 -13.57
N LEU A 214 0.53 0.15 -12.26
CA LEU A 214 -0.67 0.50 -11.52
C LEU A 214 -0.60 1.92 -10.92
N GLU A 215 0.51 2.64 -11.07
CA GLU A 215 0.67 4.04 -10.67
C GLU A 215 -0.45 4.96 -11.19
N PRO A 216 -0.97 4.83 -12.42
CA PRO A 216 -2.09 5.65 -12.91
C PRO A 216 -3.34 5.56 -12.02
N LEU A 217 -3.59 4.44 -11.33
CA LEU A 217 -4.72 4.31 -10.41
C LEU A 217 -4.67 5.35 -9.28
N MET A 218 -3.47 5.75 -8.87
CA MET A 218 -3.29 6.75 -7.82
C MET A 218 -3.81 8.10 -8.25
N ARG A 219 -3.52 8.50 -9.50
CA ARG A 219 -4.00 9.75 -10.08
C ARG A 219 -5.51 9.72 -10.24
N MET A 220 -6.05 8.59 -10.70
CA MET A 220 -7.50 8.39 -10.82
C MET A 220 -8.21 8.47 -9.47
N ALA A 221 -7.65 7.87 -8.42
CA ALA A 221 -8.24 7.90 -7.09
C ALA A 221 -8.29 9.32 -6.51
N VAL A 222 -7.20 10.07 -6.59
CA VAL A 222 -7.15 11.47 -6.11
C VAL A 222 -8.16 12.35 -6.87
N ALA A 223 -8.29 12.15 -8.17
CA ALA A 223 -9.28 12.83 -8.99
C ALA A 223 -10.72 12.47 -8.57
N MET A 224 -11.03 11.19 -8.34
CA MET A 224 -12.38 10.76 -7.92
C MET A 224 -12.72 11.23 -6.52
N ASP A 225 -11.75 11.25 -5.61
CA ASP A 225 -11.96 11.71 -4.24
C ASP A 225 -12.35 13.21 -4.25
N SER A 226 -11.68 14.01 -5.08
CA SER A 226 -12.01 15.43 -5.26
C SER A 226 -13.41 15.63 -5.85
N ALA A 227 -13.79 14.83 -6.86
CA ALA A 227 -15.11 14.89 -7.48
C ALA A 227 -16.25 14.59 -6.49
N ILE A 228 -16.04 13.61 -5.60
CA ILE A 228 -17.03 13.25 -4.58
C ILE A 228 -17.16 14.33 -3.52
N ASP A 229 -16.06 14.95 -3.09
CA ASP A 229 -16.12 16.04 -2.11
C ASP A 229 -16.99 17.20 -2.62
N ASP A 230 -16.99 17.47 -3.93
CA ASP A 230 -17.83 18.48 -4.58
C ASP A 230 -19.30 18.03 -4.75
N LEU A 231 -19.57 16.74 -4.94
CA LEU A 231 -20.94 16.21 -5.14
C LEU A 231 -21.73 15.93 -3.85
N VAL A 232 -21.06 15.66 -2.74
CA VAL A 232 -21.72 15.32 -1.47
C VAL A 232 -22.68 16.41 -0.96
N PRO A 233 -22.31 17.71 -0.93
CA PRO A 233 -23.22 18.78 -0.52
C PRO A 233 -24.48 18.84 -1.38
N SER A 234 -24.30 18.63 -2.69
CA SER A 234 -25.33 18.60 -3.71
C SER A 234 -26.32 17.45 -3.53
N MET A 235 -25.84 16.27 -3.16
CA MET A 235 -26.69 15.14 -2.75
C MET A 235 -27.56 15.47 -1.53
N VAL A 236 -27.03 16.19 -0.54
CA VAL A 236 -27.80 16.56 0.67
C VAL A 236 -28.97 17.48 0.31
N VAL A 237 -28.74 18.44 -0.59
CA VAL A 237 -29.79 19.32 -1.11
C VAL A 237 -30.88 18.51 -1.80
N LEU A 238 -30.49 17.60 -2.68
CA LEU A 238 -31.43 16.76 -3.42
C LEU A 238 -32.27 15.85 -2.50
N LYS A 239 -31.67 15.24 -1.48
CA LYS A 239 -32.41 14.43 -0.49
C LYS A 239 -33.40 15.25 0.33
N LYS A 240 -33.03 16.48 0.70
CA LYS A 240 -33.94 17.39 1.41
C LYS A 240 -35.13 17.77 0.54
N LEU A 241 -34.87 18.09 -0.73
CA LEU A 241 -35.89 18.37 -1.73
C LEU A 241 -36.83 17.17 -1.90
N GLY A 242 -36.25 15.99 -2.14
CA GLY A 242 -36.96 14.72 -2.25
C GLY A 242 -37.91 14.47 -1.09
N LYS A 243 -37.40 14.51 0.14
CA LYS A 243 -38.21 14.33 1.36
C LYS A 243 -39.37 15.32 1.47
N ALA A 244 -39.14 16.59 1.16
CA ALA A 244 -40.21 17.59 1.21
C ALA A 244 -41.29 17.29 0.16
N LEU A 245 -40.88 16.96 -1.07
CA LEU A 245 -41.77 16.66 -2.17
C LEU A 245 -42.57 15.36 -1.95
N THR A 246 -41.94 14.30 -1.43
CA THR A 246 -42.65 13.05 -1.05
C THR A 246 -43.70 13.33 0.03
N SER A 247 -43.42 14.23 0.98
CA SER A 247 -44.39 14.59 2.02
C SER A 247 -45.63 15.30 1.48
N VAL A 248 -45.50 16.00 0.34
CA VAL A 248 -46.62 16.63 -0.37
C VAL A 248 -47.42 15.59 -1.14
N ASP A 249 -46.74 14.66 -1.84
CA ASP A 249 -47.40 13.61 -2.62
C ASP A 249 -48.27 12.68 -1.75
N VAL A 250 -47.78 12.29 -0.56
CA VAL A 250 -48.50 11.43 0.40
C VAL A 250 -49.70 12.13 1.08
N ARG A 251 -49.66 13.45 1.22
CA ARG A 251 -50.71 14.25 1.90
C ARG A 251 -51.73 14.87 0.94
N TYR A 252 -51.58 14.60 -0.36
CA TYR A 252 -52.41 15.22 -1.38
C TYR A 252 -53.82 14.61 -1.48
N ASP A 253 -54.04 13.41 -0.93
CA ASP A 253 -55.37 12.78 -0.90
C ASP A 253 -56.38 13.53 0.01
N ALA A 254 -55.95 14.58 0.72
CA ALA A 254 -56.81 15.43 1.53
C ALA A 254 -56.82 16.88 1.01
N GLU A 255 -57.93 17.27 0.39
CA GLU A 255 -58.47 18.61 0.12
C GLU A 255 -57.45 19.79 0.10
N GLY A 256 -57.06 20.25 -1.09
CA GLY A 256 -56.29 21.49 -1.32
C GLY A 256 -55.61 21.56 -2.70
N SER A 257 -55.23 22.76 -3.16
CA SER A 257 -54.45 22.95 -4.40
C SER A 257 -53.06 22.34 -4.24
N ILE A 258 -52.67 21.46 -5.18
CA ILE A 258 -51.34 20.81 -5.16
C ILE A 258 -50.22 21.83 -5.30
N THR A 259 -50.45 22.90 -6.04
CA THR A 259 -49.50 23.97 -6.33
C THR A 259 -49.13 24.70 -5.04
N ASP A 260 -50.11 25.10 -4.23
CA ASP A 260 -49.87 25.82 -2.97
C ASP A 260 -49.08 24.97 -1.96
N LYS A 261 -49.35 23.66 -1.93
CA LYS A 261 -48.63 22.71 -1.05
C LYS A 261 -47.19 22.48 -1.51
N VAL A 262 -46.96 22.39 -2.83
CA VAL A 262 -45.61 22.29 -3.41
C VAL A 262 -44.83 23.57 -3.14
N ASP A 263 -45.42 24.74 -3.38
CA ASP A 263 -44.76 26.03 -3.19
C ASP A 263 -44.44 26.28 -1.69
N ALA A 264 -45.34 25.89 -0.79
CA ALA A 264 -45.07 25.94 0.66
C ALA A 264 -43.94 25.01 1.10
N ALA A 265 -43.85 23.80 0.53
CA ALA A 265 -42.77 22.86 0.82
C ALA A 265 -41.42 23.35 0.29
N LEU A 266 -41.41 23.96 -0.90
CA LEU A 266 -40.21 24.59 -1.49
C LEU A 266 -39.75 25.80 -0.67
N ALA A 267 -40.68 26.63 -0.19
CA ALA A 267 -40.36 27.80 0.64
C ALA A 267 -39.72 27.41 1.99
N GLN A 268 -40.05 26.24 2.55
CA GLN A 268 -39.44 25.75 3.80
C GLN A 268 -38.01 25.23 3.63
N LEU A 269 -37.60 24.90 2.40
CA LEU A 269 -36.30 24.33 2.12
C LEU A 269 -35.20 25.39 1.94
N ASP A 270 -35.58 26.66 1.75
CA ASP A 270 -34.68 27.80 1.47
C ASP A 270 -33.64 27.46 0.39
N LEU A 271 -34.10 26.78 -0.68
CA LEU A 271 -33.25 26.38 -1.78
C LEU A 271 -33.25 27.47 -2.87
N PRO A 272 -32.08 27.74 -3.49
CA PRO A 272 -32.03 28.63 -4.63
C PRO A 272 -32.86 28.03 -5.78
N MET A 273 -33.51 28.91 -6.53
CA MET A 273 -34.49 28.53 -7.56
C MET A 273 -33.87 27.72 -8.72
N ASP A 274 -32.55 27.81 -8.89
CA ASP A 274 -31.74 27.10 -9.87
C ASP A 274 -31.00 25.88 -9.29
N ALA A 275 -31.29 25.47 -8.05
CA ALA A 275 -30.61 24.34 -7.39
C ALA A 275 -30.60 23.07 -8.27
N LEU A 276 -31.73 22.70 -8.87
CA LEU A 276 -31.83 21.53 -9.74
C LEU A 276 -30.96 21.64 -11.01
N ILE A 277 -30.83 22.84 -11.56
CA ILE A 277 -30.01 23.12 -12.75
C ILE A 277 -28.52 23.06 -12.38
N GLN A 278 -28.15 23.63 -11.24
CA GLN A 278 -26.79 23.55 -10.71
C GLN A 278 -26.38 22.10 -10.44
N LEU A 279 -27.29 21.30 -9.85
CA LEU A 279 -27.08 19.86 -9.62
C LEU A 279 -26.88 19.09 -10.92
N GLU A 280 -27.70 19.35 -11.94
CA GLU A 280 -27.56 18.72 -13.25
C GLU A 280 -26.19 19.05 -13.87
N PHE A 281 -25.82 20.32 -13.88
CA PHE A 281 -24.56 20.77 -14.45
C PHE A 281 -23.36 20.19 -13.71
N GLN A 282 -23.41 20.15 -12.37
CA GLN A 282 -22.36 19.54 -11.56
C GLN A 282 -22.26 18.04 -11.82
N LEU A 283 -23.35 17.28 -11.72
CA LEU A 283 -23.34 15.83 -11.95
C LEU A 283 -22.75 15.48 -13.32
N ARG A 284 -23.17 16.22 -14.36
CA ARG A 284 -22.67 16.04 -15.71
C ARG A 284 -21.18 16.40 -15.83
N ARG A 285 -20.78 17.55 -15.32
CA ARG A 285 -19.39 18.00 -15.32
C ARG A 285 -18.48 16.99 -14.63
N GLU A 286 -18.89 16.48 -13.47
CA GLU A 286 -18.08 15.54 -12.72
C GLU A 286 -17.93 14.20 -13.46
N VAL A 287 -18.99 13.67 -14.08
CA VAL A 287 -18.88 12.46 -14.91
C VAL A 287 -17.97 12.69 -16.13
N GLU A 288 -18.16 13.79 -16.87
CA GLU A 288 -17.38 14.11 -18.06
C GLU A 288 -15.89 14.38 -17.73
N THR A 289 -15.62 14.99 -16.57
CA THR A 289 -14.25 15.36 -16.15
C THR A 289 -13.50 14.19 -15.53
N TYR A 290 -14.22 13.31 -14.83
CA TYR A 290 -13.60 12.35 -13.92
C TYR A 290 -13.90 10.90 -14.28
N ILE A 291 -15.14 10.55 -14.60
CA ILE A 291 -15.52 9.15 -14.88
C ILE A 291 -15.18 8.76 -16.32
N ASP A 292 -15.62 9.53 -17.32
CA ASP A 292 -15.41 9.18 -18.73
C ASP A 292 -13.93 9.02 -19.09
N PRO A 293 -13.01 9.88 -18.62
CA PRO A 293 -11.59 9.75 -18.96
C PRO A 293 -10.89 8.53 -18.36
N ILE A 294 -11.46 7.90 -17.32
CA ILE A 294 -10.82 6.76 -16.64
C ILE A 294 -11.34 5.41 -17.11
N ILE A 295 -12.48 5.34 -17.82
CA ILE A 295 -13.09 4.06 -18.23
C ILE A 295 -12.17 3.24 -19.14
N GLU A 296 -11.56 3.86 -20.14
CA GLU A 296 -10.65 3.19 -21.08
C GLU A 296 -9.33 2.79 -20.38
N PRO A 297 -8.62 3.69 -19.67
CA PRO A 297 -7.46 3.31 -18.86
C PRO A 297 -7.75 2.19 -17.85
N LEU A 298 -8.90 2.22 -17.16
CA LEU A 298 -9.30 1.16 -16.23
C LEU A 298 -9.54 -0.17 -16.95
N GLN A 299 -10.12 -0.13 -18.15
CA GLN A 299 -10.31 -1.33 -18.96
C GLN A 299 -8.98 -1.95 -19.35
N GLU A 300 -8.06 -1.14 -19.89
CA GLU A 300 -6.72 -1.58 -20.29
C GLU A 300 -5.94 -2.18 -19.11
N LEU A 301 -5.96 -1.51 -17.95
CA LEU A 301 -5.35 -2.01 -16.73
C LEU A 301 -5.98 -3.32 -16.27
N THR A 302 -7.32 -3.42 -16.30
CA THR A 302 -8.03 -4.63 -15.89
C THR A 302 -7.68 -5.81 -16.80
N ASP A 303 -7.65 -5.60 -18.11
CA ASP A 303 -7.32 -6.64 -19.09
C ASP A 303 -5.86 -7.09 -18.97
N HIS A 304 -4.95 -6.15 -18.70
CA HIS A 304 -3.55 -6.46 -18.44
C HIS A 304 -3.38 -7.30 -17.18
N VAL A 305 -3.98 -6.87 -16.07
CA VAL A 305 -3.90 -7.54 -14.76
C VAL A 305 -4.49 -8.96 -14.82
N LYS A 306 -5.59 -9.14 -15.56
CA LYS A 306 -6.23 -10.46 -15.75
C LYS A 306 -5.28 -11.51 -16.34
N GLY A 307 -4.37 -11.11 -17.24
CA GLY A 307 -3.42 -12.02 -17.89
C GLY A 307 -2.00 -12.03 -17.31
N GLY A 308 -1.64 -11.03 -16.50
CA GLY A 308 -0.26 -10.78 -16.06
C GLY A 308 0.02 -11.01 -14.57
N LEU A 309 -0.99 -11.33 -13.76
CA LEU A 309 -0.79 -11.53 -12.32
C LEU A 309 -0.12 -12.88 -11.99
N PRO A 310 0.80 -12.90 -11.00
CA PRO A 310 1.30 -14.15 -10.46
C PRO A 310 0.15 -14.96 -9.87
N VAL A 311 0.12 -16.25 -10.19
CA VAL A 311 -0.91 -17.17 -9.69
C VAL A 311 -0.74 -17.33 -8.18
N THR A 312 -1.83 -17.57 -7.45
CA THR A 312 -1.82 -17.76 -5.99
C THR A 312 -0.74 -18.76 -5.52
N HIS A 313 -0.49 -19.82 -6.28
CA HIS A 313 0.58 -20.78 -5.98
C HIS A 313 1.99 -20.14 -6.00
N GLU A 314 2.26 -19.23 -6.93
CA GLU A 314 3.54 -18.52 -7.01
C GLU A 314 3.72 -17.58 -5.82
N LEU A 315 2.68 -16.84 -5.45
CA LEU A 315 2.68 -15.95 -4.27
C LEU A 315 2.89 -16.74 -2.97
N ASN A 316 2.19 -17.86 -2.81
CA ASN A 316 2.38 -18.76 -1.66
C ASN A 316 3.80 -19.33 -1.61
N GLY A 317 4.39 -19.64 -2.78
CA GLY A 317 5.77 -20.08 -2.88
C GLY A 317 6.77 -18.99 -2.46
N LEU A 318 6.52 -17.73 -2.84
CA LEU A 318 7.33 -16.60 -2.40
C LEU A 318 7.22 -16.38 -0.89
N GLU A 319 6.01 -16.42 -0.34
CA GLU A 319 5.76 -16.28 1.10
C GLU A 319 6.48 -17.38 1.89
N SER A 320 6.30 -18.64 1.49
CA SER A 320 6.94 -19.79 2.13
C SER A 320 8.46 -19.70 2.08
N THR A 321 9.02 -19.29 0.93
CA THR A 321 10.47 -19.12 0.77
C THR A 321 10.99 -18.01 1.68
N LEU A 322 10.28 -16.88 1.76
CA LEU A 322 10.66 -15.76 2.61
C LEU A 322 10.63 -16.16 4.10
N LEU A 323 9.57 -16.82 4.55
CA LEU A 323 9.45 -17.33 5.91
C LEU A 323 10.56 -18.33 6.25
N ALA A 324 10.91 -19.20 5.31
CA ALA A 324 12.04 -20.12 5.48
C ALA A 324 13.37 -19.36 5.66
N GLN A 325 13.63 -18.34 4.84
CA GLN A 325 14.84 -17.53 4.99
C GLN A 325 14.86 -16.72 6.27
N HIS A 326 13.72 -16.17 6.70
CA HIS A 326 13.59 -15.51 8.00
C HIS A 326 13.93 -16.46 9.16
N ASN A 327 13.41 -17.69 9.13
CA ASN A 327 13.71 -18.68 10.16
C ASN A 327 15.18 -19.06 10.21
N ARG A 328 15.83 -19.23 9.04
CA ARG A 328 17.28 -19.45 8.96
C ARG A 328 18.07 -18.26 9.49
N PHE A 329 17.67 -17.05 9.12
CA PHE A 329 18.29 -15.82 9.61
C PHE A 329 18.16 -15.67 11.13
N ASN A 330 17.01 -16.03 11.71
CA ASN A 330 16.83 -16.05 13.16
C ASN A 330 17.80 -17.04 13.86
N MET A 331 18.14 -18.16 13.22
CA MET A 331 19.17 -19.07 13.75
C MET A 331 20.56 -18.42 13.70
N VAL A 332 20.89 -17.73 12.62
CA VAL A 332 22.13 -16.92 12.50
C VAL A 332 22.19 -15.86 13.60
N MET A 333 21.09 -15.18 13.88
CA MET A 333 21.01 -14.19 14.96
C MET A 333 21.21 -14.81 16.35
N LYS A 334 20.65 -16.00 16.61
CA LYS A 334 20.89 -16.71 17.88
C LYS A 334 22.35 -17.12 18.04
N LEU A 335 22.98 -17.59 16.96
CA LEU A 335 24.40 -17.92 16.96
C LEU A 335 25.26 -16.66 17.20
N SER A 336 24.95 -15.55 16.52
CA SER A 336 25.71 -14.32 16.59
C SER A 336 25.71 -13.70 17.99
N VAL A 337 24.59 -13.75 18.72
CA VAL A 337 24.53 -13.25 20.11
C VAL A 337 25.56 -13.97 20.98
N SER A 338 25.53 -15.31 21.00
CA SER A 338 26.45 -16.10 21.83
C SER A 338 27.92 -15.91 21.44
N LEU A 339 28.18 -15.74 20.13
CA LEU A 339 29.51 -15.51 19.59
C LEU A 339 30.05 -14.14 19.98
N PHE A 340 29.24 -13.09 19.79
CA PHE A 340 29.66 -11.72 20.04
C PHE A 340 29.84 -11.45 21.53
N GLU A 341 29.00 -12.02 22.39
CA GLU A 341 29.22 -11.97 23.84
C GLU A 341 30.51 -12.68 24.26
N GLY A 342 30.83 -13.81 23.62
CA GLY A 342 32.10 -14.52 23.82
C GLY A 342 33.31 -13.66 23.41
N PHE A 343 33.24 -13.02 22.25
CA PHE A 343 34.26 -12.08 21.79
C PHE A 343 34.39 -10.86 22.71
N ASP A 344 33.28 -10.31 23.19
CA ASP A 344 33.29 -9.16 24.10
C ASP A 344 34.03 -9.53 25.41
N ARG A 345 33.83 -10.75 25.94
CA ARG A 345 34.58 -11.27 27.11
C ARG A 345 36.05 -11.49 26.81
N LEU A 346 36.38 -12.13 25.69
CA LEU A 346 37.76 -12.35 25.24
C LEU A 346 38.51 -11.03 25.11
N LEU A 347 37.89 -10.00 24.53
CA LEU A 347 38.49 -8.67 24.39
C LEU A 347 38.70 -7.98 25.74
N GLN A 348 37.83 -8.22 26.73
CA GLN A 348 38.02 -7.73 28.09
C GLN A 348 39.17 -8.45 28.80
N GLU A 349 39.23 -9.78 28.72
CA GLU A 349 40.32 -10.60 29.27
C GLU A 349 41.67 -10.20 28.65
N TYR A 350 41.69 -9.96 27.34
CA TYR A 350 42.86 -9.47 26.63
C TYR A 350 43.33 -8.08 27.12
N ARG A 351 42.41 -7.15 27.38
CA ARG A 351 42.78 -5.84 27.95
C ARG A 351 43.37 -5.96 29.35
N LEU A 352 42.79 -6.83 30.18
CA LEU A 352 43.30 -7.05 31.54
C LEU A 352 44.69 -7.69 31.53
N THR A 353 44.96 -8.59 30.59
CA THR A 353 46.28 -9.25 30.46
C THR A 353 47.33 -8.35 29.83
N SER A 354 46.97 -7.48 28.88
CA SER A 354 47.89 -6.55 28.23
C SER A 354 48.21 -5.29 29.04
N HIS A 355 47.35 -4.87 29.97
CA HIS A 355 47.61 -3.73 30.87
C HIS A 355 48.34 -4.11 32.18
N VAL A 356 48.60 -5.40 32.40
CA VAL A 356 49.31 -5.93 33.58
C VAL A 356 50.79 -6.26 33.27
N ALA A 357 51.24 -6.09 32.02
CA ALA A 357 52.61 -6.37 31.58
C ALA A 357 53.50 -5.12 31.51
#